data_AF-A0A4Q2YM83-F1
#
_entry.id   AF-A0A4Q2YM83-F1
#
_cell.length_a   1.000
_cell.length_b   1.000
_cell.length_c   1.000
_cell.angle_alpha   90.00
_cell.angle_beta   90.00
_cell.angle_gamma   90.00
#
_symmetry.space_group_name_H-M   'P 1'
#
loop_
_entity.id
_entity.type
_entity.pdbx_description
1 polymer ?
#
loop_
_entity_poly.entity_id
_entity_poly.type
_entity_poly.pdbx_seq_one_letter_code
_entity_poly.pdbx_strand_id
1 'polypeptide(L)'
;MLNLNEGQIKTLSERPDGSPGIQACPNCILSQEEIDLAASEGDSPEHRAARTSVARHYYYTTPGLLANGVVDTPASREARFQEDLSGIDLSKPVKTIEMPPPPEVTQYKYKGDEAPLGAFFDPTGKQRGTHMGVNDDPNIREKVICTLPDGSPKIQALSSTASPIIDDWTNPEEPFPCEGSGDQINVPHSGISRITWRKPEIS
;
A
#
# COMPACT_ATOMS: atom_id res chain seq x y z
N MET A 1 -13.91 45.17 -14.06
CA MET A 1 -13.36 44.64 -12.79
C MET A 1 -14.42 43.76 -12.18
N LEU A 2 -14.26 42.44 -12.28
CA LEU A 2 -15.13 41.46 -11.63
C LEU A 2 -14.23 40.46 -10.91
N ASN A 3 -14.48 40.36 -9.60
CA ASN A 3 -13.73 39.58 -8.63
C ASN A 3 -13.73 38.08 -8.95
N LEU A 4 -12.56 37.47 -8.78
CA LEU A 4 -12.39 36.02 -8.71
C LEU A 4 -12.85 35.57 -7.32
N ASN A 5 -13.92 34.79 -7.25
CA ASN A 5 -14.35 34.16 -6.00
C ASN A 5 -13.45 32.97 -5.68
N GLU A 6 -12.87 33.06 -4.49
CA GLU A 6 -12.23 31.99 -3.74
C GLU A 6 -13.21 30.85 -3.43
N GLY A 7 -12.68 29.62 -3.33
CA GLY A 7 -13.20 28.60 -2.43
C GLY A 7 -14.49 27.89 -2.85
N GLN A 8 -14.37 26.88 -3.72
CA GLN A 8 -15.26 25.72 -3.66
C GLN A 8 -14.44 24.47 -3.33
N ILE A 9 -14.19 24.28 -2.04
CA ILE A 9 -13.85 22.97 -1.49
C ILE A 9 -15.12 22.13 -1.61
N LYS A 10 -15.18 21.27 -2.63
CA LYS A 10 -16.19 20.21 -2.70
C LYS A 10 -15.91 19.22 -1.57
N THR A 11 -16.67 19.33 -0.48
CA THR A 11 -16.86 18.22 0.45
C THR A 11 -17.46 17.05 -0.32
N LEU A 12 -16.62 16.06 -0.65
CA LEU A 12 -17.03 14.74 -1.15
C LEU A 12 -17.67 13.96 0.01
N SER A 13 -18.89 14.30 0.43
CA SER A 13 -19.57 13.62 1.55
C SER A 13 -20.75 12.74 1.15
N GLU A 14 -21.12 12.66 -0.14
CA GLU A 14 -22.26 11.84 -0.55
C GLU A 14 -21.92 10.95 -1.74
N ARG A 15 -22.09 9.64 -1.57
CA ARG A 15 -22.09 8.68 -2.66
C ARG A 15 -23.37 8.86 -3.48
N PRO A 16 -23.38 8.56 -4.79
CA PRO A 16 -24.58 8.65 -5.63
C PRO A 16 -25.76 7.77 -5.16
N ASP A 17 -25.52 6.84 -4.24
CA ASP A 17 -26.50 5.88 -3.72
C ASP A 17 -27.19 6.32 -2.42
N GLY A 18 -26.89 7.52 -1.90
CA GLY A 18 -27.52 8.05 -0.68
C GLY A 18 -27.10 7.36 0.62
N SER A 19 -26.10 6.46 0.57
CA SER A 19 -25.46 5.93 1.78
C SER A 19 -24.73 7.07 2.49
N PRO A 20 -24.72 7.13 3.84
CA PRO A 20 -23.85 8.05 4.55
C PRO A 20 -22.42 7.86 4.03
N GLY A 21 -21.82 8.93 3.49
CA GLY A 21 -20.39 8.92 3.22
C GLY A 21 -19.69 8.50 4.49
N ILE A 22 -18.80 7.50 4.41
CA ILE A 22 -17.98 7.09 5.56
C ILE A 22 -17.34 8.37 6.06
N GLN A 23 -17.67 8.76 7.29
CA GLN A 23 -17.18 9.99 7.90
C GLN A 23 -15.65 9.97 7.77
N ALA A 24 -15.15 10.89 6.93
CA ALA A 24 -13.73 11.07 6.70
C ALA A 24 -13.03 11.15 8.06
N CYS A 25 -11.89 10.47 8.20
CA CYS A 25 -11.13 10.54 9.44
C CYS A 25 -11.00 12.04 9.82
N PRO A 26 -11.45 12.45 11.02
CA PRO A 26 -11.76 13.85 11.30
C PRO A 26 -10.56 14.81 11.20
N ASN A 27 -9.34 14.28 11.00
CA ASN A 27 -8.09 15.02 10.78
C ASN A 27 -7.31 14.56 9.54
N CYS A 28 -7.97 13.95 8.55
CA CYS A 28 -7.31 13.40 7.36
C CYS A 28 -7.09 14.41 6.21
N ILE A 29 -7.14 15.72 6.47
CA ILE A 29 -6.68 16.69 5.45
C ILE A 29 -5.18 16.84 5.65
N LEU A 30 -4.39 16.26 4.75
CA LEU A 30 -2.94 16.46 4.73
C LEU A 30 -2.62 17.85 4.16
N SER A 31 -1.76 18.59 4.85
CA SER A 31 -1.13 19.77 4.26
C SER A 31 -0.09 19.37 3.22
N GLN A 32 0.21 20.27 2.28
CA GLN A 32 1.29 20.04 1.32
C GLN A 32 2.66 19.91 2.03
N GLU A 33 2.86 20.66 3.12
CA GLU A 33 4.07 20.57 3.95
C GLU A 33 4.25 19.17 4.54
N GLU A 34 3.19 18.53 5.05
CA GLU A 34 3.26 17.15 5.55
C GLU A 34 3.54 16.14 4.44
N ILE A 35 2.95 16.32 3.26
CA ILE A 35 3.20 15.45 2.09
C ILE A 35 4.67 15.55 1.67
N ASP A 36 5.19 16.78 1.56
CA ASP A 36 6.57 17.04 1.14
C ASP A 36 7.57 16.53 2.18
N LEU A 37 7.28 16.74 3.47
CA LEU A 37 8.11 16.26 4.57
C LEU A 37 8.14 14.72 4.62
N ALA A 38 7.00 14.06 4.45
CA ALA A 38 6.91 12.61 4.43
C ALA A 38 7.72 11.97 3.28
N ALA A 39 7.73 12.63 2.12
CA ALA A 39 8.46 12.19 0.93
C ALA A 39 9.95 12.55 0.95
N SER A 40 10.40 13.37 1.90
CA SER A 40 11.78 13.82 2.01
C SER A 40 12.67 12.86 2.83
N GLU A 41 13.97 12.91 2.56
CA GLU A 41 14.99 12.20 3.34
C GLU A 41 15.13 12.78 4.74
N GLY A 42 15.39 11.92 5.73
CA GLY A 42 15.54 12.32 7.13
C GLY A 42 14.85 11.37 8.08
N ASP A 43 15.12 11.51 9.37
CA ASP A 43 14.57 10.62 10.41
C ASP A 43 14.23 11.37 11.71
N SER A 44 13.78 12.62 11.58
CA SER A 44 13.32 13.35 12.75
C SER A 44 11.93 12.86 13.20
N PRO A 45 11.51 13.13 14.44
CA PRO A 45 10.15 12.83 14.89
C PRO A 45 9.06 13.42 13.98
N GLU A 46 9.31 14.60 13.40
CA GLU A 46 8.40 15.27 12.46
C GLU A 46 8.31 14.50 11.14
N HIS A 47 9.41 13.96 10.62
CA HIS A 47 9.39 13.09 9.44
C HIS A 47 8.54 11.84 9.70
N ARG A 48 8.78 11.15 10.83
CA ARG A 48 8.03 9.95 11.21
C ARG A 48 6.55 10.23 11.39
N ALA A 49 6.20 11.38 12.00
CA ALA A 49 4.82 11.81 12.16
C ALA A 49 4.15 12.10 10.81
N ALA A 50 4.82 12.84 9.92
CA ALA A 50 4.31 13.13 8.58
C ALA A 50 4.09 11.85 7.75
N ARG A 51 5.04 10.90 7.78
CA ARG A 51 4.93 9.59 7.12
C ARG A 51 3.78 8.76 7.67
N THR A 52 3.59 8.79 8.99
CA THR A 52 2.44 8.17 9.66
C THR A 52 1.12 8.78 9.19
N SER A 53 1.04 10.12 9.10
CA SER A 53 -0.15 10.83 8.60
C SER A 53 -0.44 10.49 7.14
N VAL A 54 0.58 10.46 6.27
CA VAL A 54 0.43 10.11 4.84
C VAL A 54 -0.04 8.67 4.68
N ALA A 55 0.59 7.71 5.38
CA ALA A 55 0.16 6.32 5.36
C ALA A 55 -1.28 6.20 5.85
N ARG A 56 -1.62 6.74 7.03
CA ARG A 56 -2.99 6.70 7.56
C ARG A 56 -3.99 7.31 6.58
N HIS A 57 -3.69 8.48 6.01
CA HIS A 57 -4.53 9.10 5.00
C HIS A 57 -4.80 8.18 3.81
N TYR A 58 -3.77 7.50 3.30
CA TYR A 58 -3.92 6.49 2.25
C TYR A 58 -4.89 5.37 2.66
N TYR A 59 -4.77 4.83 3.88
CA TYR A 59 -5.68 3.79 4.39
C TYR A 59 -7.14 4.26 4.55
N TYR A 60 -7.33 5.51 4.92
CA TYR A 60 -8.65 6.10 5.14
C TYR A 60 -9.35 6.59 3.86
N THR A 61 -8.60 6.96 2.83
CA THR A 61 -9.16 7.59 1.63
C THR A 61 -9.17 6.70 0.40
N THR A 62 -8.34 5.66 0.36
CA THR A 62 -8.27 4.74 -0.79
C THR A 62 -9.41 3.71 -0.70
N PRO A 63 -10.30 3.61 -1.72
CA PRO A 63 -11.35 2.60 -1.75
C PRO A 63 -10.82 1.19 -2.05
N GLY A 64 -11.41 0.18 -1.40
CA GLY A 64 -11.08 -1.23 -1.68
C GLY A 64 -9.69 -1.65 -1.18
N LEU A 65 -9.19 -1.03 -0.11
CA LEU A 65 -7.96 -1.42 0.58
C LEU A 65 -8.11 -2.65 1.46
N LEU A 66 -9.34 -2.97 1.88
CA LEU A 66 -9.60 -4.13 2.71
C LEU A 66 -9.81 -5.36 1.84
N ALA A 67 -9.44 -6.53 2.37
CA ALA A 67 -9.64 -7.81 1.70
C ALA A 67 -11.14 -8.10 1.49
N ASN A 68 -11.45 -8.94 0.50
CA ASN A 68 -12.82 -9.36 0.23
C ASN A 68 -13.48 -9.99 1.46
N GLY A 69 -14.71 -9.57 1.77
CA GLY A 69 -15.47 -10.06 2.92
C GLY A 69 -15.31 -9.23 4.20
N VAL A 70 -14.39 -8.26 4.24
CA VAL A 70 -14.29 -7.31 5.35
C VAL A 70 -15.24 -6.14 5.13
N VAL A 71 -16.07 -5.82 6.13
CA VAL A 71 -16.95 -4.65 6.09
C VAL A 71 -16.09 -3.38 6.15
N ASP A 72 -16.24 -2.49 5.17
CA ASP A 72 -15.48 -1.25 5.08
C ASP A 72 -16.03 -0.19 6.05
N THR A 73 -15.39 -0.09 7.21
CA THR A 73 -15.74 0.82 8.32
C THR A 73 -14.49 1.58 8.76
N PRO A 74 -14.63 2.73 9.46
CA PRO A 74 -13.47 3.41 10.04
C PRO A 74 -12.63 2.52 10.97
N ALA A 75 -13.27 1.61 11.70
CA ALA A 75 -12.59 0.70 12.61
C ALA A 75 -11.78 -0.38 11.88
N SER A 76 -12.32 -0.96 10.80
CA SER A 76 -11.58 -1.95 10.00
C SER A 76 -10.45 -1.32 9.19
N ARG A 77 -10.60 -0.06 8.76
CA ARG A 77 -9.50 0.71 8.16
C ARG A 77 -8.39 1.03 9.15
N GLU A 78 -8.73 1.43 10.38
CA GLU A 78 -7.71 1.66 11.43
C GLU A 78 -7.01 0.36 11.79
N ALA A 79 -7.75 -0.75 11.95
CA ALA A 79 -7.15 -2.04 12.26
C ALA A 79 -6.15 -2.46 11.18
N ARG A 80 -6.54 -2.34 9.89
CA ARG A 80 -5.64 -2.66 8.78
C ARG A 80 -4.43 -1.72 8.71
N PHE A 81 -4.64 -0.43 8.97
CA PHE A 81 -3.55 0.53 9.05
C PHE A 81 -2.55 0.16 10.14
N GLN A 82 -3.00 -0.17 11.35
CA GLN A 82 -2.12 -0.54 12.46
C GLN A 82 -1.33 -1.82 12.20
N GLU A 83 -1.95 -2.82 11.57
CA GLU A 83 -1.29 -4.05 11.14
C GLU A 83 -0.18 -3.75 10.13
N ASP A 84 -0.51 -3.07 9.05
CA ASP A 84 0.43 -2.77 7.96
C ASP A 84 1.51 -1.76 8.38
N LEU A 85 1.22 -0.83 9.31
CA LEU A 85 2.18 0.19 9.77
C LEU A 85 3.44 -0.45 10.37
N SER A 86 3.31 -1.61 11.03
CA SER A 86 4.45 -2.34 11.59
C SER A 86 5.46 -2.79 10.52
N GLY A 87 4.99 -3.00 9.28
CA GLY A 87 5.81 -3.36 8.13
C GLY A 87 6.40 -2.15 7.39
N ILE A 88 6.15 -0.91 7.84
CA ILE A 88 6.63 0.32 7.18
C ILE A 88 7.76 0.94 8.00
N ASP A 89 8.93 1.09 7.38
CA ASP A 89 10.04 1.84 8.00
C ASP A 89 9.77 3.35 7.91
N LEU A 90 9.22 3.90 9.00
CA LEU A 90 8.94 5.33 9.11
C LEU A 90 10.21 6.20 9.20
N SER A 91 11.42 5.63 9.26
CA SER A 91 12.67 6.37 9.11
C SER A 91 13.02 6.68 7.65
N LYS A 92 12.27 6.11 6.69
CA LYS A 92 12.43 6.30 5.26
C LYS A 92 11.24 7.02 4.62
N PRO A 93 11.42 7.67 3.46
CA PRO A 93 10.32 8.36 2.78
C PRO A 93 9.08 7.50 2.56
N VAL A 94 7.90 8.09 2.77
CA VAL A 94 6.59 7.49 2.48
C VAL A 94 5.80 8.44 1.61
N LYS A 95 5.25 7.96 0.50
CA LYS A 95 4.49 8.78 -0.44
C LYS A 95 3.41 7.99 -1.16
N THR A 96 2.31 8.67 -1.44
CA THR A 96 1.29 8.15 -2.36
C THR A 96 1.75 8.35 -3.80
N ILE A 97 1.70 7.30 -4.60
CA ILE A 97 2.07 7.33 -6.01
C ILE A 97 0.88 6.92 -6.88
N GLU A 98 0.94 7.28 -8.16
CA GLU A 98 0.10 6.66 -9.18
C GLU A 98 0.95 5.62 -9.91
N MET A 99 0.50 4.37 -9.91
CA MET A 99 1.07 3.31 -10.74
C MET A 99 0.41 3.40 -12.13
N PRO A 100 1.11 3.89 -13.18
CA PRO A 100 0.58 3.82 -14.55
C PRO A 100 0.55 2.36 -15.03
N PRO A 101 -0.02 2.02 -16.19
CA PRO A 101 0.30 0.80 -16.94
C PRO A 101 1.39 1.05 -18.01
N PRO A 102 2.25 0.09 -18.39
CA PRO A 102 2.63 -1.12 -17.66
C PRO A 102 3.99 -0.94 -16.94
N PRO A 103 4.01 -0.86 -15.61
CA PRO A 103 5.11 -1.30 -14.80
C PRO A 103 4.89 -2.78 -14.53
N GLU A 104 5.82 -3.61 -14.99
CA GLU A 104 6.00 -4.94 -14.41
C GLU A 104 6.52 -4.74 -12.98
N VAL A 105 5.77 -5.24 -12.00
CA VAL A 105 6.21 -5.35 -10.61
C VAL A 105 6.30 -6.83 -10.26
N THR A 106 6.89 -7.17 -9.12
CA THR A 106 6.89 -8.57 -8.67
C THR A 106 6.29 -8.71 -7.29
N GLN A 107 5.85 -9.92 -6.94
CA GLN A 107 5.36 -10.25 -5.61
C GLN A 107 5.82 -11.64 -5.21
N TYR A 108 6.08 -11.83 -3.91
CA TYR A 108 6.22 -13.13 -3.28
C TYR A 108 4.85 -13.56 -2.74
N LYS A 109 4.09 -14.34 -3.51
CA LYS A 109 2.79 -14.89 -3.09
C LYS A 109 2.96 -16.31 -2.54
N TYR A 110 1.95 -16.79 -1.80
CA TYR A 110 1.88 -18.21 -1.48
C TYR A 110 1.89 -19.05 -2.75
N LYS A 111 2.54 -20.21 -2.68
CA LYS A 111 2.67 -21.13 -3.81
C LYS A 111 1.31 -21.69 -4.23
N GLY A 112 1.11 -21.79 -5.55
CA GLY A 112 -0.07 -22.41 -6.15
C GLY A 112 -0.88 -21.44 -6.99
N ASP A 113 -1.49 -21.94 -8.06
CA ASP A 113 -2.14 -21.09 -9.06
C ASP A 113 -3.43 -20.43 -8.53
N GLU A 114 -4.09 -21.05 -7.54
CA GLU A 114 -5.28 -20.52 -6.88
C GLU A 114 -4.96 -19.52 -5.75
N ALA A 115 -3.70 -19.45 -5.30
CA ALA A 115 -3.32 -18.53 -4.23
C ALA A 115 -3.45 -17.07 -4.71
N PRO A 116 -4.21 -16.22 -3.99
CA PRO A 116 -4.45 -14.85 -4.40
C PRO A 116 -3.18 -14.00 -4.27
N LEU A 117 -3.11 -12.91 -5.04
CA LEU A 117 -2.11 -11.87 -4.82
C LEU A 117 -2.41 -11.11 -3.53
N GLY A 118 -1.35 -10.76 -2.81
CA GLY A 118 -1.39 -9.86 -1.64
C GLY A 118 -1.32 -8.38 -2.05
N ALA A 119 -1.37 -7.48 -1.07
CA ALA A 119 -1.37 -6.03 -1.31
C ALA A 119 0.02 -5.42 -1.54
N PHE A 120 1.10 -6.09 -1.15
CA PHE A 120 2.46 -5.56 -1.21
C PHE A 120 3.24 -6.11 -2.41
N PHE A 121 3.88 -5.24 -3.19
CA PHE A 121 4.64 -5.59 -4.38
C PHE A 121 6.04 -4.98 -4.32
N ASP A 122 7.02 -5.69 -4.89
CA ASP A 122 8.38 -5.21 -5.17
C ASP A 122 8.35 -4.41 -6.47
N PRO A 123 8.57 -3.07 -6.42
CA PRO A 123 8.55 -2.21 -7.60
C PRO A 123 9.78 -2.36 -8.50
N THR A 124 10.86 -3.01 -8.03
CA THR A 124 12.12 -3.15 -8.76
C THR A 124 12.23 -4.49 -9.50
N GLY A 125 11.49 -5.50 -9.03
CA GLY A 125 11.57 -6.87 -9.49
C GLY A 125 12.85 -7.61 -9.10
N LYS A 126 13.74 -7.00 -8.30
CA LYS A 126 15.10 -7.50 -8.01
C LYS A 126 15.33 -7.81 -6.53
N GLN A 127 14.33 -7.58 -5.67
CA GLN A 127 14.49 -7.75 -4.23
C GLN A 127 14.19 -9.18 -3.81
N ARG A 128 14.82 -9.61 -2.72
CA ARG A 128 14.48 -10.83 -1.98
C ARG A 128 13.21 -10.57 -1.17
N GLY A 129 12.42 -11.60 -0.87
CA GLY A 129 11.20 -11.39 -0.07
C GLY A 129 11.56 -10.97 1.36
N THR A 130 12.70 -11.43 1.87
CA THR A 130 13.22 -11.00 3.19
C THR A 130 13.47 -9.49 3.28
N HIS A 131 13.84 -8.83 2.18
CA HIS A 131 13.95 -7.37 2.13
C HIS A 131 12.58 -6.68 2.11
N MET A 132 11.54 -7.39 1.66
CA MET A 132 10.15 -6.93 1.58
C MET A 132 9.35 -7.25 2.86
N GLY A 133 10.00 -7.73 3.92
CA GLY A 133 9.31 -8.12 5.15
C GLY A 133 8.54 -9.44 5.07
N VAL A 134 8.92 -10.35 4.16
CA VAL A 134 8.22 -11.63 4.00
C VAL A 134 9.16 -12.82 3.88
N ASN A 135 8.78 -13.96 4.44
CA ASN A 135 9.51 -15.22 4.28
C ASN A 135 9.49 -15.66 2.81
N ASP A 136 10.67 -15.77 2.19
CA ASP A 136 10.85 -16.15 0.78
C ASP A 136 11.23 -17.61 0.55
N ASP A 137 10.97 -18.50 1.52
CA ASP A 137 11.15 -19.95 1.36
C ASP A 137 10.42 -20.47 0.11
N PRO A 138 11.13 -21.05 -0.87
CA PRO A 138 10.54 -21.56 -2.12
C PRO A 138 9.57 -22.75 -1.94
N ASN A 139 9.52 -23.33 -0.74
CA ASN A 139 8.52 -24.34 -0.38
C ASN A 139 7.16 -23.71 -0.05
N ILE A 140 7.14 -22.47 0.45
CA ILE A 140 5.93 -21.77 0.92
C ILE A 140 5.49 -20.70 -0.09
N ARG A 141 6.44 -19.95 -0.64
CA ARG A 141 6.18 -18.82 -1.54
C ARG A 141 6.83 -19.00 -2.90
N GLU A 142 6.27 -18.33 -3.89
CA GLU A 142 6.85 -18.19 -5.20
C GLU A 142 6.86 -16.73 -5.64
N LYS A 143 7.96 -16.34 -6.31
CA LYS A 143 8.06 -15.02 -6.94
C LYS A 143 7.29 -15.05 -8.25
N VAL A 144 6.42 -14.06 -8.45
CA VAL A 144 5.65 -13.89 -9.70
C VAL A 144 5.87 -12.50 -10.28
N ILE A 145 5.77 -12.40 -11.60
CA ILE A 145 5.73 -11.15 -12.33
C ILE A 145 4.28 -10.73 -12.44
N CYS A 146 3.99 -9.51 -12.02
CA CYS A 146 2.67 -8.92 -11.98
C CYS A 146 2.59 -7.77 -12.99
N THR A 147 1.56 -7.79 -13.82
CA THR A 147 1.37 -6.82 -14.90
C THR A 147 0.02 -6.15 -14.75
N LEU A 148 0.02 -4.82 -14.81
CA LEU A 148 -1.20 -4.06 -15.01
C LEU A 148 -1.49 -3.97 -16.53
N PRO A 149 -2.59 -4.55 -17.03
CA PRO A 149 -2.88 -4.57 -18.47
C PRO A 149 -3.00 -3.17 -19.07
N ASP A 150 -2.60 -3.03 -20.34
CA ASP A 150 -2.75 -1.81 -21.10
C ASP A 150 -4.20 -1.30 -21.09
N GLY A 151 -4.37 0.02 -20.97
CA GLY A 151 -5.69 0.66 -20.87
C GLY A 151 -6.36 0.56 -19.50
N SER A 152 -5.73 -0.10 -18.51
CA SER A 152 -6.18 -0.02 -17.12
C SER A 152 -6.06 1.42 -16.60
N PRO A 153 -6.99 1.90 -15.76
CA PRO A 153 -6.80 3.18 -15.10
C PRO A 153 -5.62 3.08 -14.12
N LYS A 154 -4.99 4.23 -13.88
CA LYS A 154 -3.93 4.34 -12.88
C LYS A 154 -4.43 3.89 -11.52
N ILE A 155 -3.58 3.19 -10.78
CA ILE A 155 -3.89 2.74 -9.42
C ILE A 155 -3.13 3.62 -8.43
N GLN A 156 -3.85 4.18 -7.46
CA GLN A 156 -3.22 4.87 -6.35
C GLN A 156 -2.61 3.85 -5.39
N ALA A 157 -1.32 3.99 -5.09
CA ALA A 157 -0.55 3.08 -4.25
C ALA A 157 0.26 3.85 -3.21
N LEU A 158 0.63 3.19 -2.11
CA LEU A 158 1.54 3.74 -1.10
C LEU A 158 2.94 3.19 -1.32
N SER A 159 3.90 4.05 -1.66
CA SER A 159 5.32 3.71 -1.74
C SER A 159 5.98 3.95 -0.38
N SER A 160 6.74 2.97 0.07
CA SER A 160 7.47 3.00 1.35
C SER A 160 8.66 2.05 1.32
N THR A 161 9.45 2.02 2.40
CA THR A 161 10.46 1.00 2.65
C THR A 161 9.94 0.02 3.70
N ALA A 162 10.25 -1.26 3.56
CA ALA A 162 9.87 -2.29 4.52
C ALA A 162 10.68 -2.16 5.82
N SER A 163 10.00 -2.23 6.97
CA SER A 163 10.68 -2.34 8.27
C SER A 163 11.26 -3.75 8.44
N PRO A 164 12.35 -3.91 9.20
CA PRO A 164 12.70 -5.21 9.78
C PRO A 164 11.54 -5.69 10.66
N ILE A 165 11.05 -6.91 10.41
CA ILE A 165 9.91 -7.52 11.12
C ILE A 165 10.12 -9.03 11.25
N ILE A 166 9.35 -9.66 12.14
CA ILE A 166 9.27 -11.12 12.23
C ILE A 166 8.03 -11.55 11.47
N ASP A 167 8.20 -12.36 10.41
CA ASP A 167 7.10 -13.01 9.71
C ASP A 167 6.66 -14.24 10.49
N ASP A 168 5.70 -14.04 11.39
CA ASP A 168 5.06 -15.09 12.19
C ASP A 168 3.68 -15.51 11.63
N TRP A 169 3.26 -14.93 10.50
CA TRP A 169 1.98 -15.24 9.86
C TRP A 169 2.12 -16.21 8.68
N THR A 170 3.27 -16.26 8.02
CA THR A 170 3.51 -17.18 6.88
C THR A 170 3.70 -18.62 7.36
N ASN A 171 4.48 -18.81 8.42
CA ASN A 171 4.64 -20.10 9.10
C ASN A 171 4.72 -19.86 10.62
N PRO A 172 3.57 -19.88 11.33
CA PRO A 172 3.54 -19.59 12.77
C PRO A 172 4.36 -20.56 13.63
N GLU A 173 4.62 -21.78 13.15
CA GLU A 173 5.44 -22.77 13.87
C GLU A 173 6.95 -22.46 13.77
N GLU A 174 7.36 -21.76 12.72
CA GLU A 174 8.74 -21.32 12.49
C GLU A 174 8.78 -19.85 12.05
N PRO A 175 8.58 -18.90 12.98
CA PRO A 175 8.66 -17.47 12.68
C PRO A 175 9.99 -17.09 12.04
N PHE A 176 9.95 -16.28 11.00
CA PHE A 176 11.13 -15.95 10.20
C PHE A 176 11.52 -14.48 10.35
N PRO A 177 12.76 -14.15 10.77
CA PRO A 177 13.20 -12.76 10.83
C PRO A 177 13.46 -12.21 9.43
N CYS A 178 12.75 -11.16 9.05
CA CYS A 178 12.94 -10.46 7.79
C CYS A 178 13.84 -9.22 7.97
N GLU A 179 14.74 -9.03 7.02
CA GLU A 179 15.72 -7.94 7.04
C GLU A 179 15.06 -6.57 6.83
N GLY A 180 13.95 -6.51 6.10
CA GLY A 180 13.36 -5.24 5.66
C GLY A 180 14.30 -4.49 4.73
N SER A 181 14.26 -3.15 4.76
CA SER A 181 15.06 -2.21 3.94
C SER A 181 14.73 -2.16 2.44
N GLY A 182 13.90 -3.06 1.94
CA GLY A 182 13.48 -3.07 0.56
C GLY A 182 12.36 -2.08 0.26
N ASP A 183 12.34 -1.54 -0.95
CA ASP A 183 11.27 -0.68 -1.43
C ASP A 183 10.00 -1.51 -1.67
N GLN A 184 8.86 -1.03 -1.21
CA GLN A 184 7.58 -1.69 -1.40
C GLN A 184 6.50 -0.71 -1.85
N ILE A 185 5.54 -1.25 -2.60
CA ILE A 185 4.30 -0.56 -2.92
C ILE A 185 3.11 -1.35 -2.36
N ASN A 186 2.25 -0.69 -1.59
CA ASN A 186 0.95 -1.22 -1.19
C ASN A 186 -0.10 -0.80 -2.23
N VAL A 187 -0.82 -1.77 -2.76
CA VAL A 187 -1.85 -1.61 -3.80
C VAL A 187 -3.19 -2.05 -3.20
N PRO A 188 -4.27 -1.26 -3.38
CA PRO A 188 -5.58 -1.65 -2.86
C PRO A 188 -6.08 -2.93 -3.55
N HIS A 189 -6.80 -3.79 -2.83
CA HIS A 189 -7.40 -5.02 -3.39
C HIS A 189 -8.28 -4.77 -4.63
N SER A 190 -8.97 -3.62 -4.68
CA SER A 190 -9.70 -3.17 -5.87
C SER A 190 -8.80 -3.03 -7.11
N GLY A 191 -7.56 -2.58 -6.93
CA GLY A 191 -6.53 -2.52 -7.96
C GLY A 191 -5.93 -3.88 -8.29
N ILE A 192 -5.67 -4.72 -7.27
CA ILE A 192 -5.11 -6.07 -7.44
C ILE A 192 -5.96 -6.94 -8.36
N SER A 193 -7.29 -6.83 -8.29
CA SER A 193 -8.22 -7.58 -9.17
C SER A 193 -8.00 -7.36 -10.67
N ARG A 194 -7.25 -6.33 -11.06
CA ARG A 194 -6.92 -5.96 -12.43
C ARG A 194 -5.52 -6.40 -12.84
N ILE A 195 -4.71 -6.86 -11.89
CA ILE A 195 -3.35 -7.31 -12.10
C ILE A 195 -3.39 -8.78 -12.55
N THR A 196 -2.73 -9.07 -13.67
CA THR A 196 -2.44 -10.45 -14.07
C THR A 196 -1.04 -10.84 -13.58
N TRP A 197 -0.78 -12.13 -13.45
CA TRP A 197 0.54 -12.61 -13.03
C TRP A 197 0.99 -13.84 -13.80
N ARG A 198 2.31 -14.02 -13.85
CA ARG A 198 2.98 -15.19 -14.44
C ARG A 198 4.22 -15.56 -13.63
N LYS A 199 4.65 -16.81 -13.71
CA LYS A 199 5.94 -17.23 -13.15
C LYS A 199 7.08 -16.67 -14.01
N PRO A 200 8.24 -16.30 -13.42
CA PRO A 200 9.42 -15.98 -14.19
C PRO A 200 9.80 -17.16 -15.09
N GLU A 201 10.26 -16.87 -16.31
CA GLU A 201 10.80 -17.91 -17.18
C GLU A 201 12.09 -18.45 -16.56
N ILE A 202 12.15 -19.77 -16.37
CA ILE A 202 13.38 -20.43 -15.92
C ILE A 202 14.26 -20.55 -17.16
N SER A 203 15.32 -19.74 -17.23
CA SER A 203 16.39 -19.84 -18.23
C SER A 203 17.32 -21.00 -17.93
#